data_AF-A0A6P1DEZ3-F1
#
_entry.id   AF-A0A6P1DEZ3-F1
#
_cell.length_a   1.000
_cell.length_b   1.000
_cell.length_c   1.000
_cell.angle_alpha   90.00
_cell.angle_beta   90.00
_cell.angle_gamma   90.00
#
_symmetry.space_group_name_H-M   'P 1'
#
loop_
_entity.id
_entity.type
_entity.pdbx_description
1 polymer ?
#
loop_
_entity_poly.entity_id
_entity_poly.type
_entity_poly.pdbx_seq_one_letter_code
_entity_poly.pdbx_strand_id
1 'polypeptide(L)'
;MEFNNILLRKGYAKIKLKKINTNHFELKAKLNNVKGRFILDTGASNSCIDINFAEKFKLEVKDSDTKAAGAGAIGMETKISSKNIIEINQWKYQNFTVVLLDLTHVNTALTEHHAEAVDGIIGADILEKGKAIINYENKSLYLKKLVYKF
;
A
#
# COMPACT_ATOMS: atom_id res chain seq x y z
N MET A 1 -3.11 20.56 23.34
CA MET A 1 -3.98 19.58 22.65
C MET A 1 -3.08 18.55 21.99
N GLU A 2 -3.22 17.27 22.32
CA GLU A 2 -2.34 16.20 21.83
C GLU A 2 -2.41 16.06 20.29
N PHE A 3 -1.26 15.87 19.63
CA PHE A 3 -1.11 15.81 18.17
C PHE A 3 -2.16 14.94 17.46
N ASN A 4 -2.44 13.76 18.03
CA ASN A 4 -3.47 12.84 17.52
C ASN A 4 -4.86 13.51 17.42
N ASN A 5 -5.28 14.23 18.46
CA ASN A 5 -6.59 14.87 18.50
C ASN A 5 -6.72 15.98 17.44
N ILE A 6 -5.63 16.69 17.15
CA ILE A 6 -5.60 17.70 16.08
C ILE A 6 -5.83 17.04 14.72
N LEU A 7 -5.13 15.94 14.42
CA LEU A 7 -5.27 15.25 13.14
C LEU A 7 -6.65 14.63 12.95
N LEU A 8 -7.20 13.97 13.98
CA LEU A 8 -8.55 13.40 13.93
C LEU A 8 -9.61 14.48 13.64
N ARG A 9 -9.52 15.65 14.30
CA ARG A 9 -10.41 16.81 14.04
C ARG A 9 -10.24 17.39 12.64
N LYS A 10 -9.04 17.30 12.06
CA LYS A 10 -8.75 17.70 10.67
C LYS A 10 -9.20 16.67 9.62
N GLY A 11 -9.90 15.61 10.04
CA GLY A 11 -10.47 14.59 9.15
C GLY A 11 -9.49 13.48 8.77
N TYR A 12 -8.42 13.28 9.55
CA TYR A 12 -7.51 12.15 9.34
C TYR A 12 -8.06 10.88 9.99
N ALA A 13 -7.88 9.74 9.31
CA ALA A 13 -8.00 8.42 9.89
C ALA A 13 -6.64 7.98 10.44
N LYS A 14 -6.58 7.59 11.71
CA LYS A 14 -5.40 6.96 12.31
C LYS A 14 -5.38 5.46 11.97
N ILE A 15 -4.25 4.99 11.48
CA ILE A 15 -3.99 3.60 11.11
C ILE A 15 -2.77 3.15 11.91
N LYS A 16 -2.93 2.10 12.71
CA LYS A 16 -1.82 1.50 13.46
C LYS A 16 -0.93 0.74 12.50
N LEU A 17 0.38 1.00 12.58
CA LEU A 17 1.42 0.28 11.86
C LEU A 17 2.06 -0.74 12.81
N LYS A 18 2.55 -1.85 12.24
CA LYS A 18 3.44 -2.77 12.94
C LYS A 18 4.82 -2.65 12.31
N LYS A 19 5.85 -2.43 13.13
CA LYS A 19 7.24 -2.48 12.67
C LYS A 19 7.65 -3.94 12.59
N ILE A 20 8.16 -4.38 11.45
CA ILE A 20 8.64 -5.76 11.23
C ILE A 20 10.16 -5.84 11.36
N ASN A 21 10.72 -7.06 11.31
CA ASN A 21 12.13 -7.34 11.55
C ASN A 21 13.07 -6.59 10.59
N THR A 22 12.62 -6.33 9.35
CA THR A 22 13.34 -5.52 8.37
C THR A 22 13.19 -4.01 8.56
N ASN A 23 12.70 -3.56 9.73
CA ASN A 23 12.39 -2.18 10.08
C ASN A 23 11.28 -1.47 9.28
N HIS A 24 10.75 -2.10 8.23
CA HIS A 24 9.59 -1.59 7.50
C HIS A 24 8.36 -1.51 8.40
N PHE A 25 7.43 -0.62 8.04
CA PHE A 25 6.09 -0.64 8.60
C PHE A 25 5.18 -1.51 7.74
N GLU A 26 4.48 -2.43 8.38
CA GLU A 26 3.39 -3.18 7.78
C GLU A 26 2.02 -2.65 8.24
N LEU A 27 1.04 -2.79 7.36
CA LEU A 27 -0.37 -2.53 7.62
C LEU A 27 -1.25 -3.55 6.89
N LYS A 28 -2.49 -3.69 7.36
CA LYS A 28 -3.52 -4.50 6.70
C LYS A 28 -4.46 -3.57 5.94
N ALA A 29 -4.73 -3.92 4.70
CA ALA A 29 -5.71 -3.24 3.85
C ALA A 29 -6.66 -4.28 3.24
N LYS A 30 -7.80 -3.83 2.73
CA LYS A 30 -8.64 -4.64 1.85
C LYS A 30 -8.57 -4.08 0.44
N LEU A 31 -8.25 -4.92 -0.53
CA LEU A 31 -8.38 -4.61 -1.95
C LEU A 31 -9.54 -5.45 -2.49
N ASN A 32 -10.53 -4.79 -3.10
CA ASN A 32 -11.78 -5.39 -3.56
C ASN A 32 -12.45 -6.27 -2.49
N ASN A 33 -12.51 -5.75 -1.26
CA ASN A 33 -13.04 -6.39 -0.05
C ASN A 33 -12.28 -7.65 0.44
N VAL A 34 -11.14 -7.99 -0.18
CA VAL A 34 -10.26 -9.08 0.26
C VAL A 34 -9.11 -8.52 1.08
N LYS A 35 -8.88 -9.08 2.28
CA LYS A 35 -7.80 -8.62 3.17
C LYS A 35 -6.43 -9.01 2.61
N GLY A 36 -5.48 -8.08 2.68
CA GLY A 36 -4.07 -8.31 2.37
C GLY A 36 -3.13 -7.65 3.38
N ARG A 37 -1.88 -8.12 3.38
CA ARG A 37 -0.78 -7.56 4.17
C ARG A 37 0.16 -6.77 3.26
N PHE A 38 0.43 -5.53 3.65
CA PHE A 38 1.22 -4.62 2.84
C PHE A 38 2.32 -3.99 3.68
N ILE A 39 3.48 -3.75 3.07
CA ILE A 39 4.49 -2.82 3.62
C ILE A 39 4.23 -1.41 3.10
N LEU A 40 4.62 -0.43 3.90
CA LEU A 40 4.60 0.98 3.56
C LEU A 40 5.95 1.36 2.94
N ASP A 41 5.94 1.89 1.72
CA ASP A 41 7.17 2.28 1.01
C ASP A 41 6.99 3.64 0.33
N THR A 42 7.62 4.67 0.90
CA THR A 42 7.61 6.01 0.32
C THR A 42 8.49 6.12 -0.94
N GLY A 43 9.37 5.14 -1.19
CA GLY A 43 10.20 5.06 -2.38
C GLY A 43 9.50 4.45 -3.59
N ALA A 44 8.37 3.76 -3.40
CA ALA A 44 7.57 3.21 -4.48
C ALA A 44 6.64 4.29 -5.05
N SER A 45 6.75 4.62 -6.35
CA SER A 45 5.87 5.62 -6.99
C SER A 45 4.40 5.19 -7.01
N ASN A 46 4.17 3.90 -7.22
CA ASN A 46 2.84 3.30 -7.23
C ASN A 46 2.74 2.17 -6.22
N SER A 47 1.56 2.04 -5.63
CA SER A 47 1.19 0.88 -4.84
C SER A 47 1.09 -0.33 -5.76
N CYS A 48 1.65 -1.44 -5.30
CA CYS A 48 1.72 -2.66 -6.08
C CYS A 48 1.29 -3.89 -5.29
N ILE A 49 1.01 -4.96 -6.02
CA ILE A 49 0.67 -6.26 -5.46
C ILE A 49 1.42 -7.34 -6.23
N ASP A 50 1.70 -8.45 -5.56
CA ASP A 50 2.30 -9.60 -6.23
C ASP A 50 1.36 -10.09 -7.35
N ILE A 51 1.91 -10.27 -8.54
CA ILE A 51 1.18 -10.74 -9.72
C ILE A 51 0.43 -12.06 -9.45
N ASN A 52 0.96 -12.92 -8.59
CA ASN A 52 0.36 -14.20 -8.22
C ASN A 52 -0.93 -14.06 -7.39
N PHE A 53 -1.21 -12.87 -6.85
CA PHE A 53 -2.43 -12.61 -6.07
C PHE A 53 -3.56 -11.94 -6.88
N ALA A 54 -3.42 -11.83 -8.20
CA ALA A 54 -4.46 -11.27 -9.07
C ALA A 54 -5.85 -11.89 -8.84
N GLU A 55 -5.93 -13.22 -8.87
CA GLU A 55 -7.20 -13.94 -8.65
C GLU A 55 -7.71 -13.77 -7.22
N LYS A 56 -6.82 -13.89 -6.22
CA LYS A 56 -7.14 -13.70 -4.79
C LYS A 56 -7.85 -12.38 -4.54
N PHE A 57 -7.36 -11.29 -5.15
CA PHE A 57 -7.91 -9.94 -4.98
C PHE A 57 -8.96 -9.57 -6.02
N LYS A 58 -9.42 -10.52 -6.86
CA LYS A 58 -10.45 -10.30 -7.88
C LYS A 58 -10.09 -9.15 -8.83
N LEU A 59 -8.85 -9.14 -9.30
CA LEU A 59 -8.33 -8.08 -10.15
C LEU A 59 -8.61 -8.38 -11.62
N GLU A 60 -9.20 -7.42 -12.31
CA GLU A 60 -9.22 -7.40 -13.78
C GLU A 60 -7.87 -6.88 -14.25
N VAL A 61 -7.02 -7.79 -14.72
CA VAL A 61 -5.63 -7.50 -15.09
C VAL A 61 -5.51 -7.20 -16.57
N LYS A 62 -4.73 -6.17 -16.91
CA LYS A 62 -4.34 -5.82 -18.28
C LYS A 62 -2.83 -5.62 -18.33
N ASP A 63 -2.26 -5.87 -19.51
CA ASP A 63 -0.86 -5.55 -19.75
C ASP A 63 -0.63 -4.03 -19.63
N SER A 64 0.58 -3.69 -19.19
CA SER A 64 1.03 -2.32 -19.00
C SER A 64 2.22 -2.08 -19.89
N ASP A 65 2.20 -0.98 -20.66
CA ASP A 65 3.37 -0.55 -21.44
C ASP A 65 4.48 0.03 -20.53
N THR A 66 4.17 0.24 -19.25
CA THR A 66 5.11 0.80 -18.27
C THR A 66 5.88 -0.33 -17.60
N LYS A 67 7.21 -0.21 -17.56
CA LYS A 67 8.08 -1.11 -16.82
C LYS A 67 8.43 -0.53 -15.46
N ALA A 68 8.53 -1.39 -14.46
CA ALA A 68 8.98 -1.00 -13.14
C ALA A 68 10.52 -0.91 -13.06
N ALA A 69 10.98 -0.02 -12.20
CA ALA A 69 12.38 0.12 -11.83
C ALA A 69 12.47 0.25 -10.31
N GLY A 70 13.56 -0.26 -9.74
CA GLY A 70 13.88 -0.17 -8.32
C GLY A 70 15.38 -0.24 -8.12
N ALA A 71 15.83 -0.19 -6.86
CA ALA A 71 17.25 -0.15 -6.54
C ALA A 71 18.04 -1.38 -7.07
N GLY A 72 17.38 -2.54 -7.22
CA GLY A 72 18.03 -3.78 -7.66
C GLY A 72 17.81 -4.16 -9.12
N ALA A 73 16.85 -3.56 -9.82
CA ALA A 73 16.49 -3.95 -11.19
C ALA A 73 15.77 -2.82 -11.93
N ILE A 74 15.96 -2.78 -13.25
CA ILE A 74 15.25 -1.89 -14.18
C ILE A 74 14.54 -2.73 -15.24
N GLY A 75 13.45 -2.21 -15.79
CA GLY A 75 12.76 -2.86 -16.91
C GLY A 75 11.94 -4.09 -16.52
N MET A 76 11.47 -4.17 -15.28
CA MET A 76 10.60 -5.24 -14.82
C MET A 76 9.23 -5.13 -15.48
N GLU A 77 8.73 -6.22 -16.06
CA GLU A 77 7.39 -6.26 -16.64
C GLU A 77 6.33 -6.00 -15.58
N THR A 78 5.32 -5.20 -15.93
CA THR A 78 4.20 -4.92 -15.03
C THR A 78 2.88 -5.20 -15.72
N LYS A 79 1.86 -5.41 -14.90
CA LYS A 79 0.47 -5.37 -15.32
C LYS A 79 -0.26 -4.34 -14.47
N ILE A 80 -1.46 -3.94 -14.89
CA ILE A 80 -2.29 -3.01 -14.15
C ILE A 80 -3.69 -3.56 -13.96
N SER A 81 -4.31 -3.16 -12.85
CA SER A 81 -5.74 -3.34 -12.64
C SER A 81 -6.33 -2.02 -12.20
N SER A 82 -7.43 -1.61 -12.83
CA SER A 82 -8.07 -0.31 -12.63
C SER A 82 -9.46 -0.48 -12.02
N LYS A 83 -10.07 0.64 -11.58
CA LYS A 83 -11.42 0.68 -11.00
C LYS A 83 -11.57 -0.16 -9.71
N ASN A 84 -10.47 -0.37 -9.00
CA ASN A 84 -10.47 -1.12 -7.75
C ASN A 84 -10.93 -0.25 -6.58
N ILE A 85 -11.25 -0.92 -5.47
CA ILE A 85 -11.54 -0.28 -4.19
C ILE A 85 -10.49 -0.75 -3.19
N ILE A 86 -9.77 0.20 -2.59
CA ILE A 86 -8.88 -0.08 -1.46
C ILE A 86 -9.39 0.57 -0.17
N GLU A 87 -9.38 -0.20 0.90
CA GLU A 87 -9.79 0.22 2.24
C GLU A 87 -8.67 -0.03 3.25
N ILE A 88 -8.20 1.03 3.91
CA ILE A 88 -7.22 0.97 4.99
C ILE A 88 -7.91 1.48 6.26
N ASN A 89 -8.42 0.55 7.06
CA ASN A 89 -9.26 0.87 8.23
C ASN A 89 -10.45 1.76 7.84
N GLN A 90 -10.52 3.01 8.31
CA GLN A 90 -11.58 3.97 8.01
C GLN A 90 -11.32 4.81 6.74
N TRP A 91 -10.17 4.61 6.09
CA TRP A 91 -9.82 5.33 4.86
C TRP A 91 -10.17 4.46 3.65
N LYS A 92 -10.90 5.04 2.68
CA LYS A 92 -11.41 4.32 1.50
C LYS A 92 -11.16 5.11 0.23
N TYR A 93 -10.57 4.44 -0.75
CA TYR A 93 -10.31 5.00 -2.07
C TYR A 93 -10.96 4.14 -3.16
N GLN A 94 -11.86 4.75 -3.92
CA GLN A 94 -12.54 4.19 -5.08
C GLN A 94 -11.81 4.59 -6.37
N ASN A 95 -11.96 3.80 -7.42
CA ASN A 95 -11.24 3.96 -8.68
C ASN A 95 -9.71 3.97 -8.48
N PHE A 96 -9.22 3.09 -7.61
CA PHE A 96 -7.80 2.87 -7.42
C PHE A 96 -7.24 2.01 -8.55
N THR A 97 -6.12 2.46 -9.12
CA THR A 97 -5.31 1.68 -10.07
C THR A 97 -4.14 1.10 -9.31
N VAL A 98 -3.99 -0.22 -9.36
CA VAL A 98 -2.90 -0.95 -8.72
C VAL A 98 -1.99 -1.54 -9.79
N VAL A 99 -0.68 -1.50 -9.53
CA VAL A 99 0.32 -2.16 -10.37
C VAL A 99 0.51 -3.60 -9.87
N LEU A 100 0.66 -4.54 -10.79
CA LEU A 100 1.03 -5.92 -10.49
C LEU A 100 2.45 -6.16 -11.01
N LEU A 101 3.32 -6.70 -10.16
CA LEU A 101 4.67 -7.12 -10.55
C LEU A 101 5.11 -8.32 -9.70
N ASP A 102 6.18 -8.97 -10.11
CA ASP A 102 6.76 -10.09 -9.36
C ASP A 102 7.43 -9.57 -8.08
N LEU A 103 6.90 -9.93 -6.91
CA LEU A 103 7.46 -9.56 -5.61
C LEU A 103 8.36 -10.64 -5.01
N THR A 104 8.76 -11.65 -5.79
CA THR A 104 9.64 -12.74 -5.32
C THR A 104 10.89 -12.20 -4.64
N HIS A 105 11.62 -11.27 -5.27
CA HIS A 105 12.84 -10.69 -4.66
C HIS A 105 12.56 -9.97 -3.33
N VAL A 106 11.44 -9.24 -3.24
CA VAL A 106 11.04 -8.54 -2.02
C VAL A 106 10.70 -9.54 -0.93
N ASN A 107 9.89 -10.56 -1.26
CA ASN A 107 9.44 -11.56 -0.31
C ASN A 107 10.56 -12.48 0.16
N THR A 108 11.51 -12.85 -0.71
CA THR A 108 12.73 -13.57 -0.32
C THR A 108 13.51 -12.77 0.72
N ALA A 109 13.81 -11.49 0.45
CA ALA A 109 14.55 -10.63 1.38
C ALA A 109 13.80 -10.46 2.73
N LEU A 110 12.48 -10.33 2.72
CA LEU A 110 11.69 -10.29 3.96
C LEU A 110 11.85 -11.59 4.76
N THR A 111 11.72 -12.75 4.09
CA THR A 111 11.78 -14.06 4.75
C THR A 111 13.18 -14.43 5.27
N GLU A 112 14.25 -14.05 4.57
CA GLU A 112 15.64 -14.23 5.04
C GLU A 112 15.91 -13.48 6.35
N HIS A 113 15.22 -12.35 6.55
CA HIS A 113 15.26 -11.58 7.78
C HIS A 113 14.13 -11.94 8.78
N HIS A 114 13.55 -13.13 8.65
CA HIS A 114 12.51 -13.67 9.55
C HIS A 114 11.24 -12.80 9.61
N ALA A 115 10.93 -12.06 8.55
CA ALA A 115 9.65 -11.40 8.36
C ALA A 115 8.75 -12.26 7.43
N GLU A 116 7.44 -12.16 7.58
CA GLU A 116 6.52 -12.84 6.67
C GLU A 116 6.57 -12.22 5.26
N ALA A 117 6.21 -12.98 4.22
CA ALA A 117 6.04 -12.48 2.84
C ALA A 117 4.77 -11.64 2.70
N VAL A 118 4.81 -10.49 2.04
CA VAL A 118 3.67 -9.57 1.86
C VAL A 118 2.86 -9.88 0.62
N ASP A 119 1.61 -9.43 0.62
CA ASP A 119 0.77 -9.42 -0.58
C ASP A 119 1.13 -8.28 -1.52
N GLY A 120 1.59 -7.14 -0.98
CA GLY A 120 1.91 -5.95 -1.77
C GLY A 120 2.58 -4.82 -1.00
N ILE A 121 2.66 -3.68 -1.65
CA ILE A 121 3.31 -2.44 -1.17
C ILE A 121 2.33 -1.27 -1.30
N ILE A 122 2.22 -0.45 -0.26
CA ILE A 122 1.54 0.85 -0.30
C ILE A 122 2.57 1.92 -0.63
N GLY A 123 2.45 2.49 -1.83
CA GLY A 123 3.35 3.49 -2.41
C GLY A 123 2.83 4.92 -2.33
N ALA A 124 3.56 5.82 -2.98
CA ALA A 124 3.33 7.26 -3.00
C ALA A 124 1.94 7.63 -3.52
N ASP A 125 1.40 6.94 -4.52
CA ASP A 125 0.05 7.18 -5.04
C ASP A 125 -1.06 7.19 -3.96
N ILE A 126 -1.04 6.24 -3.02
CA ILE A 126 -1.97 6.21 -1.88
C ILE A 126 -1.57 7.24 -0.82
N LEU A 127 -0.27 7.36 -0.54
CA LEU A 127 0.23 8.25 0.50
C LEU A 127 -0.05 9.71 0.19
N GLU A 128 0.21 10.15 -1.03
CA GLU A 128 -0.10 11.49 -1.53
C GLU A 128 -1.61 11.73 -1.57
N LYS A 129 -2.39 10.76 -2.11
CA LYS A 129 -3.86 10.85 -2.15
C LYS A 129 -4.44 11.05 -0.76
N GLY A 130 -3.90 10.35 0.23
CA GLY A 130 -4.28 10.46 1.63
C GLY A 130 -3.57 11.58 2.40
N LYS A 131 -2.74 12.43 1.78
CA LYS A 131 -1.93 13.46 2.47
C LYS A 131 -1.21 12.91 3.71
N ALA A 132 -0.54 11.79 3.52
CA ALA A 132 -0.04 10.93 4.58
C ALA A 132 0.86 11.66 5.59
N ILE A 133 0.71 11.29 6.86
CA ILE A 133 1.66 11.63 7.92
C ILE A 133 2.08 10.33 8.59
N ILE A 134 3.37 10.04 8.61
CA ILE A 134 3.95 8.86 9.24
C ILE A 134 4.58 9.29 10.57
N ASN A 135 4.06 8.77 11.67
CA ASN A 135 4.64 8.96 12.99
C ASN A 135 5.37 7.66 13.40
N TYR A 136 6.70 7.71 13.39
CA TYR A 136 7.55 6.55 13.72
C TYR A 136 7.50 6.17 15.19
N GLU A 137 7.50 7.15 16.10
CA GLU A 137 7.44 6.95 17.55
C GLU A 137 6.18 6.16 17.95
N ASN A 138 5.02 6.63 17.47
CA ASN A 138 3.71 6.02 17.75
C ASN A 138 3.32 4.92 16.75
N LYS A 139 4.20 4.59 15.79
CA LYS A 139 3.99 3.58 14.74
C LYS A 139 2.60 3.73 14.12
N SER A 140 2.31 4.94 13.64
CA SER A 140 0.97 5.32 13.17
C SER A 140 1.07 6.03 11.83
N LEU A 141 0.21 5.63 10.89
CA LEU A 141 -0.04 6.33 9.64
C LEU A 141 -1.35 7.12 9.80
N TYR A 142 -1.35 8.37 9.37
CA TYR A 142 -2.55 9.17 9.28
C TYR A 142 -2.84 9.47 7.82
N LEU A 143 -4.04 9.11 7.35
CA LEU A 143 -4.52 9.43 6.01
C LEU A 143 -5.77 10.32 6.10
N LYS A 144 -5.77 11.46 5.43
CA LYS A 144 -6.93 12.35 5.32
C LYS A 144 -8.04 11.65 4.54
N LYS A 145 -9.23 11.58 5.15
CA LYS A 145 -10.41 10.94 4.54
C LYS A 145 -10.76 11.64 3.23
N LEU A 146 -11.05 10.85 2.20
CA LEU A 146 -11.49 11.35 0.91
C LEU A 146 -12.96 11.78 0.98
N VAL A 147 -13.27 12.91 0.37
CA VAL A 147 -14.63 13.44 0.26
C VAL A 147 -15.04 13.34 -1.20
N TYR A 148 -16.05 12.53 -1.48
CA TYR A 148 -16.65 12.43 -2.81
C TYR A 148 -17.80 13.43 -2.86
N LYS A 149 -17.76 14.36 -3.81
CA LYS A 149 -18.92 15.21 -4.12
C LYS A 149 -19.79 14.40 -5.08
N PHE A 150 -21.03 14.16 -4.67
CA PHE A 150 -22.08 13.59 -5.52
C PHE A 150 -22.83 14.73 -6.21
#